data_AF-A0A7X6VA46-F1
#
_entry.id   AF-A0A7X6VA46-F1
#
_cell.length_a   1.000
_cell.length_b   1.000
_cell.length_c   1.000
_cell.angle_alpha   90.00
_cell.angle_beta   90.00
_cell.angle_gamma   90.00
#
_symmetry.space_group_name_H-M   'P 1'
#
loop_
_entity.id
_entity.type
_entity.pdbx_description
1 polymer ?
#
loop_
_entity_poly.entity_id
_entity_poly.type
_entity_poly.pdbx_seq_one_letter_code
_entity_poly.pdbx_strand_id
1 'polypeptide(L)'
;MKKTIIAVTFVAMFLAILVIAMKRAHKEHNGKAMTQLSFSLDHANMTSVAHREDSKQTSNAEIGPNKWEGHRIPNREERLGMSRKERLALLESLGHLPDDRDWSDFEIGEETSWWGRRLDPKLFWKDKVIWLDGTAVGEAWSYGRAYPPMPYEDPSVQDRSDEDLPCSGFELESPNYNLALSAREIAFWDKFGKTHPLPPRKIIDWQTERANRLLDDINVLTNRPEHAARLGLTEASSERTLESDRYHASFMGSTGYPAECISAEAYRWAHIMQKRKEYEEIQAKGKNVDSLGLTNLFRRVYVDRKYITEPLSAEDLHAANAWKREYLRRLRRENTDESYINAYMKEWGLSSNEVFDVSHN
;
A
#
# COMPACT_ATOMS: atom_id res chain seq x y z
N MET A 1 44.79 -10.39 -32.66
CA MET A 1 43.68 -9.43 -32.52
C MET A 1 42.42 -9.79 -33.32
N LYS A 2 42.48 -10.13 -34.63
CA LYS A 2 41.26 -10.44 -35.42
C LYS A 2 40.45 -11.66 -34.94
N LYS A 3 41.09 -12.69 -34.36
CA LYS A 3 40.39 -13.90 -33.84
C LYS A 3 39.60 -13.65 -32.55
N THR A 4 40.01 -12.68 -31.73
CA THR A 4 39.36 -12.36 -30.45
C THR A 4 38.08 -11.55 -30.65
N ILE A 5 38.04 -10.68 -31.66
CA ILE A 5 36.86 -9.89 -32.01
C ILE A 5 35.74 -10.81 -32.52
N ILE A 6 36.06 -11.80 -33.35
CA ILE A 6 35.07 -12.75 -33.88
C ILE A 6 34.43 -13.57 -32.74
N ALA A 7 35.22 -14.01 -31.75
CA ALA A 7 34.70 -14.77 -30.62
C ALA A 7 33.71 -13.96 -29.76
N VAL A 8 33.98 -12.67 -29.51
CA VAL A 8 33.09 -11.80 -28.73
C VAL A 8 31.76 -11.55 -29.48
N THR A 9 31.80 -11.35 -30.80
CA THR A 9 30.59 -11.14 -31.59
C THR A 9 29.70 -12.39 -31.63
N PHE A 10 30.29 -13.58 -31.70
CA PHE A 10 29.54 -14.84 -31.65
C PHE A 10 28.86 -15.07 -30.31
N VAL A 11 29.53 -14.75 -29.19
CA VAL A 11 28.94 -14.87 -27.85
C VAL A 11 27.78 -13.89 -27.66
N ALA A 12 27.91 -12.65 -28.12
CA ALA A 12 26.84 -11.65 -28.06
C ALA A 12 25.62 -12.06 -28.89
N MET A 13 25.84 -12.60 -30.09
CA MET A 13 24.76 -13.08 -30.95
C MET A 13 24.06 -14.31 -30.36
N PHE A 14 24.81 -15.22 -29.74
CA PHE A 14 24.24 -16.40 -29.09
C PHE A 14 23.38 -16.03 -27.87
N LEU A 15 23.81 -15.07 -27.07
CA LEU A 15 23.02 -14.54 -25.94
C LEU A 15 21.73 -13.85 -26.41
N ALA A 16 21.78 -13.08 -27.50
CA ALA A 16 20.58 -12.46 -28.06
C ALA A 16 19.55 -13.50 -28.55
N ILE A 17 20.01 -14.57 -29.20
CA ILE A 17 19.15 -15.69 -29.63
C ILE A 17 18.55 -16.41 -28.42
N LEU A 18 19.33 -16.63 -27.35
CA LEU A 18 18.85 -17.27 -26.12
C LEU A 18 17.75 -16.46 -25.44
N VAL A 19 17.91 -15.13 -25.36
CA VAL A 19 16.91 -14.22 -24.78
C VAL A 19 15.61 -14.22 -25.60
N ILE A 20 15.70 -14.25 -26.93
CA ILE A 20 14.52 -14.33 -27.82
C ILE A 20 13.82 -15.69 -27.63
N ALA A 21 14.56 -16.79 -27.53
CA ALA A 21 14.02 -18.11 -27.30
C ALA A 21 13.31 -18.22 -25.93
N MET A 22 13.90 -17.65 -24.86
CA MET A 22 13.28 -17.61 -23.53
C MET A 22 12.01 -16.77 -23.51
N LYS A 23 11.99 -15.61 -24.19
CA LYS A 23 10.76 -14.80 -24.34
C LYS A 23 9.65 -15.54 -25.09
N ARG A 24 10.02 -16.32 -26.11
CA ARG A 24 9.07 -17.13 -26.89
C ARG A 24 8.52 -18.30 -26.06
N ALA A 25 9.37 -19.00 -25.31
CA ALA A 25 8.96 -20.07 -24.39
C ALA A 25 8.03 -19.55 -23.28
N HIS A 26 8.31 -18.37 -22.71
CA HIS A 26 7.46 -17.74 -21.70
C HIS A 26 6.09 -17.32 -22.28
N LYS A 27 6.05 -16.86 -23.54
CA LYS A 27 4.80 -16.54 -24.24
C LYS A 27 3.96 -17.78 -24.53
N GLU A 28 4.59 -18.90 -24.89
CA GLU A 28 3.90 -20.18 -25.13
C GLU A 28 3.39 -20.83 -23.83
N HIS A 29 4.12 -20.69 -22.72
CA HIS A 29 3.68 -21.20 -21.41
C HIS A 29 2.47 -20.42 -20.86
N ASN A 30 2.47 -19.09 -21.03
CA ASN A 30 1.33 -18.25 -20.63
C ASN A 30 0.12 -18.39 -21.57
N GLY A 31 0.35 -18.68 -22.86
CA GLY A 31 -0.72 -18.95 -23.82
C GLY A 31 -1.48 -20.24 -23.48
N LYS A 32 -0.78 -21.32 -23.11
CA LYS A 32 -1.40 -22.60 -22.73
C LYS A 32 -2.15 -22.55 -21.38
N ALA A 33 -1.66 -21.75 -20.43
CA ALA A 33 -2.36 -21.54 -19.15
C ALA A 33 -3.71 -20.82 -19.33
N MET A 34 -3.82 -19.87 -20.28
CA MET A 34 -5.10 -19.23 -20.61
C MET A 34 -6.05 -20.16 -21.38
N THR A 35 -5.54 -21.06 -22.22
CA THR A 35 -6.41 -21.97 -23.00
C THR A 35 -6.97 -23.12 -22.14
N GLN A 36 -6.28 -23.55 -21.08
CA GLN A 36 -6.84 -24.51 -20.12
C GLN A 36 -7.90 -23.88 -19.20
N LEU A 37 -7.80 -22.59 -18.87
CA LEU A 37 -8.83 -21.87 -18.13
C LEU A 37 -10.09 -21.59 -18.97
N SER A 38 -9.98 -21.49 -20.29
CA SER A 38 -11.15 -21.31 -21.18
C SER A 38 -11.85 -22.62 -21.58
N PHE A 39 -11.25 -23.79 -21.32
CA PHE A 39 -11.83 -25.09 -21.72
C PHE A 39 -12.51 -25.86 -20.57
N SER A 40 -12.52 -25.30 -19.35
CA SER A 40 -13.16 -25.93 -18.18
C SER A 40 -14.52 -25.31 -17.82
N LEU A 41 -15.07 -24.42 -18.67
CA LEU A 41 -16.35 -23.74 -18.41
C LEU A 41 -17.52 -24.18 -19.32
N ASP A 42 -17.34 -25.22 -20.12
CA ASP A 42 -18.42 -25.82 -20.91
C ASP A 42 -18.50 -27.31 -20.57
N HIS A 43 -19.20 -27.66 -19.48
CA HIS A 43 -19.98 -28.90 -19.29
C HIS A 43 -20.44 -29.02 -17.82
N ALA A 44 -21.61 -28.46 -17.52
CA ALA A 44 -22.51 -28.99 -16.51
C ALA A 44 -23.90 -28.40 -16.73
N ASN A 45 -24.71 -29.09 -17.53
CA ASN A 45 -26.13 -28.83 -17.64
C ASN A 45 -26.90 -30.01 -17.03
N MET A 46 -28.03 -29.71 -16.41
CA MET A 46 -29.12 -30.59 -15.96
C MET A 46 -28.99 -31.30 -14.61
N THR A 47 -29.57 -30.69 -13.58
CA THR A 47 -30.72 -31.30 -12.89
C THR A 47 -31.60 -30.21 -12.26
N SER A 48 -32.87 -30.20 -12.67
CA SER A 48 -33.94 -29.36 -12.13
C SER A 48 -34.21 -29.64 -10.65
N VAL A 49 -34.66 -28.65 -9.88
CA VAL A 49 -35.91 -28.74 -9.08
C VAL A 49 -36.30 -27.34 -8.54
N ALA A 50 -37.57 -27.00 -8.80
CA ALA A 50 -38.50 -26.11 -8.10
C ALA A 50 -38.21 -24.60 -7.93
N HIS A 51 -39.06 -23.84 -8.61
CA HIS A 51 -39.53 -22.50 -8.26
C HIS A 51 -39.68 -22.24 -6.76
N ARG A 52 -39.16 -21.09 -6.32
CA ARG A 52 -39.88 -20.21 -5.40
C ARG A 52 -39.54 -18.76 -5.73
N GLU A 53 -40.48 -18.11 -6.41
CA GLU A 53 -40.56 -16.66 -6.49
C GLU A 53 -40.74 -16.12 -5.07
N ASP A 54 -39.85 -15.22 -4.65
CA ASP A 54 -40.16 -14.18 -3.67
C ASP A 54 -39.24 -13.00 -3.98
N SER A 55 -39.76 -12.09 -4.79
CA SER A 55 -39.20 -10.77 -5.05
C SER A 55 -39.10 -9.99 -3.74
N LYS A 56 -37.91 -9.92 -3.13
CA LYS A 56 -37.61 -8.93 -2.11
C LYS A 56 -36.92 -7.74 -2.74
N GLN A 57 -37.77 -6.79 -3.10
CA GLN A 57 -37.44 -5.39 -3.31
C GLN A 57 -36.60 -4.89 -2.12
N THR A 58 -35.34 -4.54 -2.41
CA THR A 58 -34.37 -4.01 -1.44
C THR A 58 -34.81 -2.62 -1.00
N SER A 59 -35.51 -2.58 0.13
CA SER A 59 -35.71 -1.33 0.87
C SER A 59 -34.39 -0.92 1.51
N ASN A 60 -33.97 0.32 1.28
CA ASN A 60 -32.96 1.02 2.07
C ASN A 60 -33.46 1.04 3.52
N ALA A 61 -33.03 0.07 4.32
CA ALA A 61 -33.35 0.04 5.73
C ALA A 61 -32.52 1.13 6.43
N GLU A 62 -33.19 2.22 6.78
CA GLU A 62 -32.71 3.17 7.78
C GLU A 62 -32.26 2.38 9.02
N ILE A 63 -30.98 2.56 9.38
CA ILE A 63 -30.39 2.02 10.60
C ILE A 63 -31.21 2.58 11.77
N GLY A 64 -31.96 1.70 12.45
CA GLY A 64 -32.82 2.10 13.57
C GLY A 64 -32.03 2.73 14.72
N PRO A 65 -32.69 3.53 15.58
CA PRO A 65 -32.02 4.29 16.64
C PRO A 65 -31.27 3.35 17.59
N ASN A 66 -30.00 3.67 17.80
CA ASN A 66 -29.03 2.84 18.47
C ASN A 66 -29.32 2.80 19.98
N LYS A 67 -29.63 1.62 20.55
CA LYS A 67 -29.95 1.44 21.98
C LYS A 67 -28.80 1.87 22.93
N TRP A 68 -27.61 2.12 22.38
CA TRP A 68 -26.42 2.55 23.10
C TRP A 68 -25.96 3.98 22.75
N GLU A 69 -26.79 4.79 22.08
CA GLU A 69 -26.53 6.23 21.95
C GLU A 69 -26.37 6.86 23.34
N GLY A 70 -25.13 7.19 23.72
CA GLY A 70 -24.76 7.79 25.00
C GLY A 70 -24.19 6.85 26.06
N HIS A 71 -24.00 5.56 25.78
CA HIS A 71 -23.35 4.61 26.69
C HIS A 71 -21.92 4.32 26.24
N ARG A 72 -21.00 4.18 27.21
CA ARG A 72 -19.61 3.82 26.95
C ARG A 72 -19.56 2.45 26.26
N ILE A 73 -18.95 2.38 25.07
CA ILE A 73 -18.63 1.12 24.41
C ILE A 73 -17.64 0.36 25.30
N PRO A 74 -17.93 -0.89 25.72
CA PRO A 74 -17.00 -1.69 26.51
C PRO A 74 -15.68 -1.84 25.78
N ASN A 75 -14.56 -1.70 26.48
CA ASN A 75 -13.23 -1.88 25.89
C ASN A 75 -12.95 -3.37 25.59
N ARG A 76 -11.85 -3.64 24.90
CA ARG A 76 -11.44 -5.00 24.53
C ARG A 76 -11.43 -5.98 25.71
N GLU A 77 -10.87 -5.61 26.86
CA GLU A 77 -10.79 -6.49 28.04
C GLU A 77 -12.17 -6.80 28.61
N GLU A 78 -13.05 -5.80 28.67
CA GLU A 78 -14.44 -5.95 29.12
C GLU A 78 -15.22 -6.88 28.16
N ARG A 79 -15.02 -6.74 26.84
CA ARG A 79 -15.66 -7.60 25.83
C ARG A 79 -15.16 -9.04 25.86
N LEU A 80 -13.91 -9.28 26.24
CA LEU A 80 -13.37 -10.65 26.44
C LEU A 80 -14.06 -11.39 27.59
N GLY A 81 -14.60 -10.65 28.58
CA GLY A 81 -15.39 -11.22 29.66
C GLY A 81 -16.88 -11.44 29.33
N MET A 82 -17.36 -10.92 28.19
CA MET A 82 -18.76 -11.05 27.79
C MET A 82 -19.06 -12.45 27.25
N SER A 83 -20.28 -12.93 27.50
CA SER A 83 -20.77 -14.11 26.78
C SER A 83 -20.95 -13.79 25.29
N ARG A 84 -20.85 -14.82 24.45
CA ARG A 84 -21.05 -14.70 23.00
C ARG A 84 -22.36 -13.99 22.63
N LYS A 85 -23.44 -14.30 23.35
CA LYS A 85 -24.77 -13.70 23.12
C LYS A 85 -24.81 -12.21 23.46
N GLU A 86 -24.19 -11.80 24.58
CA GLU A 86 -24.10 -10.39 24.96
C GLU A 86 -23.28 -9.60 23.95
N ARG A 87 -22.16 -10.18 23.50
CA ARG A 87 -21.28 -9.56 22.52
C ARG A 87 -21.94 -9.44 21.15
N LEU A 88 -22.68 -10.46 20.70
CA LEU A 88 -23.48 -10.36 19.47
C LEU A 88 -24.53 -9.25 19.57
N ALA A 89 -25.26 -9.16 20.68
CA ALA A 89 -26.24 -8.10 20.90
C ALA A 89 -25.61 -6.69 20.93
N LEU A 90 -24.40 -6.57 21.50
CA LEU A 90 -23.60 -5.34 21.43
C LEU A 90 -23.25 -5.00 19.98
N LEU A 91 -22.67 -5.93 19.22
CA LEU A 91 -22.27 -5.67 17.83
C LEU A 91 -23.45 -5.35 16.92
N GLU A 92 -24.59 -6.05 17.07
CA GLU A 92 -25.84 -5.71 16.36
C GLU A 92 -26.28 -4.28 16.63
N SER A 93 -26.19 -3.84 17.88
CA SER A 93 -26.56 -2.47 18.23
C SER A 93 -25.56 -1.44 17.71
N LEU A 94 -24.27 -1.74 17.72
CA LEU A 94 -23.25 -0.83 17.19
C LEU A 94 -23.36 -0.66 15.67
N GLY A 95 -23.77 -1.69 14.94
CA GLY A 95 -23.84 -1.65 13.47
C GLY A 95 -22.49 -1.74 12.77
N HIS A 96 -21.40 -1.95 13.52
CA HIS A 96 -20.02 -2.07 13.06
C HIS A 96 -19.16 -2.68 14.18
N LEU A 97 -17.94 -3.11 13.84
CA LEU A 97 -16.95 -3.54 14.82
C LEU A 97 -16.33 -2.33 15.56
N PRO A 98 -16.01 -2.46 16.85
CA PRO A 98 -15.25 -1.45 17.60
C PRO A 98 -13.84 -1.18 17.04
N ASP A 99 -13.28 -0.01 17.35
CA ASP A 99 -11.91 0.36 16.94
C ASP A 99 -10.83 -0.54 17.56
N ASP A 100 -11.01 -0.95 18.82
CA ASP A 100 -10.12 -1.85 19.57
C ASP A 100 -10.52 -3.33 19.45
N ARG A 101 -11.23 -3.68 18.37
CA ARG A 101 -11.71 -5.03 18.07
C ARG A 101 -10.62 -6.10 18.16
N ASP A 102 -11.03 -7.31 18.55
CA ASP A 102 -10.19 -8.50 18.51
C ASP A 102 -10.72 -9.55 17.52
N TRP A 103 -10.06 -10.72 17.47
CA TRP A 103 -10.44 -11.80 16.58
C TRP A 103 -11.87 -12.33 16.82
N SER A 104 -12.31 -12.42 18.08
CA SER A 104 -13.66 -12.87 18.39
C SER A 104 -14.74 -11.83 18.03
N ASP A 105 -14.41 -10.54 18.00
CA ASP A 105 -15.31 -9.52 17.43
C ASP A 105 -15.59 -9.78 15.95
N PHE A 106 -14.59 -10.22 15.17
CA PHE A 106 -14.78 -10.58 13.76
C PHE A 106 -15.69 -11.79 13.60
N GLU A 107 -15.40 -12.89 14.30
CA GLU A 107 -16.19 -14.13 14.22
C GLU A 107 -17.66 -13.89 14.61
N ILE A 108 -17.89 -13.10 15.66
CA ILE A 108 -19.26 -12.75 16.09
C ILE A 108 -19.89 -11.73 15.13
N GLY A 109 -19.09 -10.81 14.59
CA GLY A 109 -19.50 -9.84 13.59
C GLY A 109 -20.14 -10.50 12.37
N GLU A 110 -19.59 -11.61 11.89
CA GLU A 110 -20.12 -12.37 10.74
C GLU A 110 -21.57 -12.86 10.92
N GLU A 111 -22.02 -13.04 12.17
CA GLU A 111 -23.40 -13.42 12.48
C GLU A 111 -24.37 -12.23 12.58
N THR A 112 -23.86 -11.01 12.53
CA THR A 112 -24.70 -9.81 12.63
C THR A 112 -25.45 -9.54 11.33
N SER A 113 -26.61 -8.91 11.47
CA SER A 113 -27.47 -8.58 10.34
C SER A 113 -26.85 -7.58 9.36
N TRP A 114 -25.89 -6.77 9.80
CA TRP A 114 -25.23 -5.72 9.02
C TRP A 114 -23.94 -6.16 8.34
N TRP A 115 -23.38 -7.31 8.71
CA TRP A 115 -22.11 -7.79 8.17
C TRP A 115 -22.13 -7.91 6.65
N GLY A 116 -21.10 -7.37 6.01
CA GLY A 116 -20.93 -7.43 4.55
C GLY A 116 -21.93 -6.61 3.76
N ARG A 117 -22.87 -5.90 4.41
CA ARG A 117 -23.80 -5.00 3.70
C ARG A 117 -23.04 -3.87 3.02
N ARG A 118 -23.55 -3.45 1.87
CA ARG A 118 -22.98 -2.31 1.14
C ARG A 118 -23.07 -1.04 1.96
N LEU A 119 -21.98 -0.28 1.93
CA LEU A 119 -21.84 0.99 2.60
C LEU A 119 -22.29 2.11 1.67
N ASP A 120 -22.94 3.13 2.23
CA ASP A 120 -23.26 4.36 1.49
C ASP A 120 -21.94 5.11 1.19
N PRO A 121 -21.56 5.28 -0.08
CA PRO A 121 -20.32 5.99 -0.42
C PRO A 121 -20.27 7.42 0.12
N LYS A 122 -21.39 8.15 0.12
CA LYS A 122 -21.42 9.55 0.55
C LYS A 122 -21.20 9.68 2.04
N LEU A 123 -21.77 8.78 2.84
CA LEU A 123 -21.55 8.76 4.29
C LEU A 123 -20.14 8.29 4.62
N PHE A 124 -19.67 7.24 3.95
CA PHE A 124 -18.35 6.68 4.20
C PHE A 124 -17.22 7.68 3.91
N TRP A 125 -17.30 8.39 2.77
CA TRP A 125 -16.26 9.33 2.33
C TRP A 125 -16.45 10.76 2.84
N LYS A 126 -17.45 11.00 3.70
CA LYS A 126 -17.73 12.33 4.24
C LYS A 126 -16.49 12.89 4.95
N ASP A 127 -16.07 14.08 4.54
CA ASP A 127 -14.91 14.81 5.08
C ASP A 127 -13.57 14.05 4.95
N LYS A 128 -13.50 13.04 4.07
CA LYS A 128 -12.30 12.24 3.80
C LYS A 128 -11.79 12.45 2.39
N VAL A 129 -10.49 12.32 2.24
CA VAL A 129 -9.84 12.22 0.93
C VAL A 129 -10.04 10.78 0.44
N ILE A 130 -10.39 10.63 -0.83
CA ILE A 130 -10.66 9.32 -1.41
C ILE A 130 -9.32 8.63 -1.69
N TRP A 131 -8.92 7.73 -0.81
CA TRP A 131 -7.74 6.90 -0.95
C TRP A 131 -8.05 5.44 -0.63
N LEU A 132 -7.42 4.54 -1.40
CA LEU A 132 -7.33 3.14 -1.00
C LEU A 132 -6.11 2.96 -0.07
N ASP A 133 -6.28 3.36 1.18
CA ASP A 133 -5.27 3.21 2.23
C ASP A 133 -5.71 2.22 3.33
N GLY A 134 -4.80 1.92 4.25
CA GLY A 134 -5.08 0.98 5.34
C GLY A 134 -6.17 1.48 6.30
N THR A 135 -6.40 2.79 6.38
CA THR A 135 -7.45 3.36 7.23
C THR A 135 -8.83 3.14 6.62
N ALA A 136 -9.02 3.50 5.35
CA ALA A 136 -10.27 3.26 4.63
C ALA A 136 -10.59 1.77 4.50
N VAL A 137 -9.57 0.94 4.23
CA VAL A 137 -9.73 -0.52 4.21
C VAL A 137 -10.08 -1.04 5.61
N GLY A 138 -9.39 -0.61 6.65
CA GLY A 138 -9.67 -1.03 8.03
C GLY A 138 -11.06 -0.61 8.52
N GLU A 139 -11.55 0.54 8.08
CA GLU A 139 -12.92 0.99 8.35
C GLU A 139 -13.94 0.12 7.60
N ALA A 140 -13.72 -0.14 6.31
CA ALA A 140 -14.57 -1.05 5.53
C ALA A 140 -14.64 -2.47 6.13
N TRP A 141 -13.51 -2.97 6.63
CA TRP A 141 -13.42 -4.26 7.33
C TRP A 141 -14.26 -4.28 8.60
N SER A 142 -14.46 -3.14 9.26
CA SER A 142 -15.31 -3.03 10.45
C SER A 142 -16.79 -3.23 10.13
N TYR A 143 -17.15 -3.21 8.84
CA TYR A 143 -18.48 -3.54 8.33
C TYR A 143 -18.53 -4.87 7.57
N GLY A 144 -17.42 -5.63 7.55
CA GLY A 144 -17.33 -6.88 6.78
C GLY A 144 -17.19 -6.70 5.27
N ARG A 145 -16.73 -5.55 4.78
CA ARG A 145 -16.41 -5.33 3.35
C ARG A 145 -14.90 -5.42 3.13
N ALA A 146 -14.45 -6.05 2.04
CA ALA A 146 -13.01 -6.14 1.76
C ALA A 146 -12.40 -4.80 1.28
N TYR A 147 -13.23 -3.97 0.65
CA TYR A 147 -12.87 -2.67 0.12
C TYR A 147 -13.82 -1.58 0.64
N PRO A 148 -13.36 -0.32 0.75
CA PRO A 148 -14.27 0.80 0.95
C PRO A 148 -15.23 0.95 -0.25
N PRO A 149 -16.41 1.55 -0.06
CA PRO A 149 -17.39 1.69 -1.13
C PRO A 149 -16.85 2.57 -2.26
N MET A 150 -17.18 2.24 -3.50
CA MET A 150 -16.77 3.08 -4.65
C MET A 150 -17.37 4.49 -4.48
N PRO A 151 -16.55 5.56 -4.46
CA PRO A 151 -17.01 6.94 -4.24
C PRO A 151 -17.92 7.46 -5.36
N TYR A 152 -17.81 6.89 -6.55
CA TYR A 152 -18.60 7.23 -7.73
C TYR A 152 -18.74 6.03 -8.66
N GLU A 153 -19.74 6.08 -9.54
CA GLU A 153 -19.96 5.09 -10.58
C GLU A 153 -18.93 5.30 -11.71
N ASP A 154 -18.02 4.34 -11.91
CA ASP A 154 -17.07 4.36 -13.03
C ASP A 154 -17.65 3.59 -14.24
N PRO A 155 -17.91 4.26 -15.37
CA PRO A 155 -18.44 3.60 -16.57
C PRO A 155 -17.57 2.46 -17.11
N SER A 156 -16.25 2.50 -16.88
CA SER A 156 -15.33 1.49 -17.44
C SER A 156 -15.36 0.15 -16.71
N VAL A 157 -16.12 0.03 -15.61
CA VAL A 157 -16.27 -1.21 -14.84
C VAL A 157 -17.74 -1.60 -14.70
N GLN A 158 -18.64 -1.01 -15.48
CA GLN A 158 -20.08 -1.30 -15.44
C GLN A 158 -20.45 -2.70 -15.93
N ASP A 159 -19.59 -3.31 -16.76
CA ASP A 159 -19.75 -4.68 -17.25
C ASP A 159 -19.44 -5.74 -16.17
N ARG A 160 -18.87 -5.33 -15.04
CA ARG A 160 -18.52 -6.21 -13.94
C ARG A 160 -19.71 -6.43 -13.02
N SER A 161 -19.87 -7.68 -12.57
CA SER A 161 -20.92 -8.03 -11.62
C SER A 161 -20.73 -7.28 -10.31
N ASP A 162 -21.84 -6.74 -9.84
CA ASP A 162 -21.96 -6.06 -8.57
C ASP A 162 -22.43 -7.03 -7.46
N GLU A 163 -22.78 -8.27 -7.83
CA GLU A 163 -23.06 -9.33 -6.87
C GLU A 163 -21.81 -9.65 -6.06
N ASP A 164 -22.00 -9.85 -4.76
CA ASP A 164 -20.90 -10.25 -3.90
C ASP A 164 -20.43 -11.64 -4.31
N LEU A 165 -19.12 -11.79 -4.42
CA LEU A 165 -18.50 -13.05 -4.77
C LEU A 165 -18.71 -14.04 -3.61
N PRO A 166 -18.99 -15.33 -3.90
CA PRO A 166 -18.96 -16.34 -2.86
C PRO A 166 -17.57 -16.30 -2.23
N CYS A 167 -17.52 -16.21 -0.90
CA CYS A 167 -16.27 -16.16 -0.17
C CYS A 167 -15.52 -17.47 -0.39
N SER A 168 -14.68 -17.54 -1.43
CA SER A 168 -13.68 -18.60 -1.53
C SER A 168 -12.61 -18.19 -0.54
N GLY A 169 -12.62 -18.78 0.65
CA GLY A 169 -11.60 -18.54 1.67
C GLY A 169 -10.24 -18.53 0.99
N PHE A 170 -9.58 -17.37 0.97
CA PHE A 170 -8.23 -17.29 0.44
C PHE A 170 -7.38 -18.16 1.35
N GLU A 171 -6.98 -19.34 0.89
CA GLU A 171 -6.08 -20.25 1.60
C GLU A 171 -4.70 -19.60 1.74
N LEU A 172 -4.55 -18.71 2.72
CA LEU A 172 -3.28 -18.07 3.06
C LEU A 172 -3.34 -17.75 4.55
N GLU A 173 -2.80 -18.64 5.39
CA GLU A 173 -2.27 -18.54 6.78
C GLU A 173 -2.73 -17.40 7.73
N SER A 174 -3.84 -16.74 7.44
CA SER A 174 -4.45 -15.61 8.11
C SER A 174 -5.88 -16.02 8.42
N PRO A 175 -6.46 -15.58 9.55
CA PRO A 175 -7.87 -15.84 9.83
C PRO A 175 -8.70 -15.41 8.62
N ASN A 176 -9.39 -16.37 8.01
CA ASN A 176 -10.24 -16.15 6.84
C ASN A 176 -11.50 -15.41 7.30
N TYR A 177 -11.43 -14.08 7.29
CA TYR A 177 -12.61 -13.23 7.46
C TYR A 177 -13.50 -13.38 6.24
N ASN A 178 -14.79 -13.65 6.44
CA ASN A 178 -15.77 -13.66 5.35
C ASN A 178 -16.15 -12.23 4.95
N LEU A 179 -15.20 -11.51 4.36
CA LEU A 179 -15.41 -10.16 3.87
C LEU A 179 -16.16 -10.22 2.54
N ALA A 180 -17.28 -9.49 2.46
CA ALA A 180 -18.01 -9.33 1.22
C ALA A 180 -17.28 -8.39 0.27
N LEU A 181 -17.28 -8.75 -1.01
CA LEU A 181 -16.72 -7.94 -2.09
C LEU A 181 -17.32 -8.34 -3.44
N SER A 182 -17.41 -7.41 -4.38
CA SER A 182 -17.86 -7.69 -5.75
C SER A 182 -16.73 -7.64 -6.77
N ALA A 183 -16.92 -8.30 -7.92
CA ALA A 183 -15.98 -8.19 -9.04
C ALA A 183 -15.81 -6.74 -9.51
N ARG A 184 -16.87 -5.94 -9.37
CA ARG A 184 -16.89 -4.52 -9.69
C ARG A 184 -16.02 -3.69 -8.77
N GLU A 185 -16.11 -3.89 -7.45
CA GLU A 185 -15.25 -3.22 -6.48
C GLU A 185 -13.77 -3.53 -6.70
N ILE A 186 -13.42 -4.80 -6.95
CA ILE A 186 -12.04 -5.20 -7.28
C ILE A 186 -11.55 -4.41 -8.49
N ALA A 187 -12.32 -4.40 -9.58
CA ALA A 187 -11.92 -3.74 -10.82
C ALA A 187 -11.80 -2.23 -10.65
N PHE A 188 -12.73 -1.60 -9.91
CA PHE A 188 -12.67 -0.18 -9.59
C PHE A 188 -11.40 0.15 -8.82
N TRP A 189 -11.13 -0.54 -7.71
CA TRP A 189 -10.00 -0.21 -6.83
C TRP A 189 -8.64 -0.56 -7.44
N ASP A 190 -8.56 -1.61 -8.26
CA ASP A 190 -7.38 -1.93 -9.07
C ASP A 190 -7.08 -0.81 -10.08
N LYS A 191 -8.10 -0.30 -10.78
CA LYS A 191 -7.95 0.85 -11.69
C LYS A 191 -7.59 2.11 -10.92
N PHE A 192 -8.34 2.43 -9.86
CA PHE A 192 -8.18 3.64 -9.05
C PHE A 192 -6.76 3.75 -8.52
N GLY A 193 -6.21 2.67 -7.96
CA GLY A 193 -4.84 2.64 -7.44
C GLY A 193 -3.75 2.85 -8.51
N LYS A 194 -4.06 2.64 -9.79
CA LYS A 194 -3.14 2.89 -10.92
C LYS A 194 -3.28 4.30 -11.49
N THR A 195 -4.43 4.93 -11.32
CA THR A 195 -4.74 6.23 -11.95
C THR A 195 -4.72 7.40 -10.98
N HIS A 196 -4.72 7.16 -9.67
CA HIS A 196 -4.77 8.20 -8.65
C HIS A 196 -3.48 8.29 -7.82
N PRO A 197 -3.16 9.47 -7.25
CA PRO A 197 -2.04 9.64 -6.34
C PRO A 197 -2.11 8.67 -5.14
N LEU A 198 -0.97 8.07 -4.78
CA LEU A 198 -0.87 7.18 -3.63
C LEU A 198 -0.92 7.94 -2.29
N PRO A 199 -1.48 7.36 -1.23
CA PRO A 199 -1.47 7.98 0.10
C PRO A 199 -0.04 8.40 0.53
N PRO A 200 0.16 9.59 1.12
CA PRO A 200 1.48 10.11 1.47
C PRO A 200 2.31 9.14 2.30
N ARG A 201 1.69 8.51 3.30
CA ARG A 201 2.35 7.53 4.16
C ARG A 201 2.88 6.33 3.39
N LYS A 202 2.12 5.82 2.42
CA LYS A 202 2.53 4.71 1.57
C LYS A 202 3.77 5.06 0.73
N ILE A 203 3.85 6.30 0.24
CA ILE A 203 5.02 6.80 -0.50
C ILE A 203 6.25 6.86 0.43
N ILE A 204 6.09 7.41 1.64
CA ILE A 204 7.19 7.52 2.62
C ILE A 204 7.67 6.16 3.11
N ASP A 205 6.76 5.24 3.45
CA ASP A 205 7.11 3.90 3.93
C ASP A 205 7.89 3.13 2.85
N TRP A 206 7.40 3.17 1.60
CA TRP A 206 8.09 2.56 0.46
C TRP A 206 9.47 3.19 0.21
N GLN A 207 9.55 4.53 0.20
CA GLN A 207 10.81 5.24 -0.02
C GLN A 207 11.83 4.91 1.07
N THR A 208 11.39 4.84 2.32
CA THR A 208 12.24 4.53 3.48
C THR A 208 12.77 3.10 3.41
N GLU A 209 11.91 2.14 3.07
CA GLU A 209 12.31 0.74 2.87
C GLU A 209 13.37 0.61 1.77
N ARG A 210 13.14 1.28 0.62
CA ARG A 210 14.08 1.28 -0.51
C ARG A 210 15.40 1.96 -0.17
N ALA A 211 15.35 3.11 0.51
CA ALA A 211 16.52 3.85 0.94
C ALA A 211 17.44 3.01 1.83
N ASN A 212 16.87 2.26 2.80
CA ASN A 212 17.67 1.40 3.67
C ASN A 212 18.36 0.28 2.91
N ARG A 213 17.66 -0.38 1.97
CA ARG A 213 18.28 -1.43 1.15
C ARG A 213 19.46 -0.88 0.34
N LEU A 214 19.27 0.26 -0.32
CA LEU A 214 20.34 0.89 -1.12
C LEU A 214 21.54 1.28 -0.26
N LEU A 215 21.29 1.90 0.91
CA LEU A 215 22.38 2.36 1.76
C LEU A 215 23.06 1.21 2.52
N ASP A 216 22.35 0.12 2.82
CA ASP A 216 22.95 -1.12 3.33
C ASP A 216 23.96 -1.68 2.32
N ASP A 217 23.63 -1.71 1.03
CA ASP A 217 24.56 -2.12 -0.03
C ASP A 217 25.79 -1.21 -0.08
N ILE A 218 25.59 0.12 -0.05
CA ILE A 218 26.68 1.12 -0.04
C ILE A 218 27.57 0.94 1.19
N ASN A 219 26.99 0.69 2.36
CA ASN A 219 27.76 0.47 3.57
C ASN A 219 28.60 -0.82 3.51
N VAL A 220 28.04 -1.91 3.00
CA VAL A 220 28.78 -3.16 2.81
C VAL A 220 29.95 -2.94 1.85
N LEU A 221 29.74 -2.18 0.77
CA LEU A 221 30.79 -1.77 -0.17
C LEU A 221 31.92 -1.00 0.52
N THR A 222 31.59 0.03 1.31
CA THR A 222 32.59 0.92 1.92
C THR A 222 33.31 0.26 3.10
N ASN A 223 32.59 -0.42 3.99
CA ASN A 223 33.12 -0.88 5.27
C ASN A 223 33.50 -2.37 5.29
N ARG A 224 33.06 -3.16 4.31
CA ARG A 224 33.32 -4.61 4.23
C ARG A 224 33.62 -5.05 2.78
N PRO A 225 34.64 -4.49 2.12
CA PRO A 225 34.88 -4.71 0.69
C PRO A 225 35.02 -6.19 0.32
N GLU A 226 35.63 -7.02 1.17
CA GLU A 226 35.73 -8.47 0.94
C GLU A 226 34.39 -9.21 1.03
N HIS A 227 33.46 -8.72 1.84
CA HIS A 227 32.10 -9.25 1.91
C HIS A 227 31.27 -8.77 0.72
N ALA A 228 31.42 -7.50 0.36
CA ALA A 228 30.79 -6.91 -0.82
C ALA A 228 31.19 -7.65 -2.10
N ALA A 229 32.49 -7.94 -2.27
CA ALA A 229 33.00 -8.73 -3.39
C ALA A 229 32.39 -10.15 -3.46
N ARG A 230 32.19 -10.81 -2.30
CA ARG A 230 31.51 -12.12 -2.24
C ARG A 230 30.04 -12.05 -2.63
N LEU A 231 29.36 -10.94 -2.32
CA LEU A 231 27.97 -10.70 -2.69
C LEU A 231 27.82 -10.15 -4.12
N GLY A 232 28.93 -9.88 -4.82
CA GLY A 232 28.90 -9.24 -6.13
C GLY A 232 28.41 -7.78 -6.10
N LEU A 233 28.45 -7.14 -4.93
CA LEU A 233 28.11 -5.73 -4.78
C LEU A 233 29.24 -4.88 -5.34
N THR A 234 28.90 -3.94 -6.21
CA THR A 234 29.78 -2.91 -6.78
C THR A 234 29.06 -1.56 -6.79
N GLU A 235 29.78 -0.45 -6.93
CA GLU A 235 29.14 0.86 -7.15
C GLU A 235 28.16 0.81 -8.34
N ALA A 236 28.55 0.14 -9.43
CA ALA A 236 27.71 -0.14 -10.58
C ALA A 236 26.49 -1.04 -10.28
N SER A 237 26.51 -1.89 -9.23
CA SER A 237 25.30 -2.62 -8.82
C SER A 237 24.33 -1.71 -8.05
N SER A 238 24.84 -0.84 -7.18
CA SER A 238 24.01 0.14 -6.45
C SER A 238 23.38 1.17 -7.40
N GLU A 239 24.11 1.64 -8.40
CA GLU A 239 23.56 2.48 -9.48
C GLU A 239 22.50 1.73 -10.29
N ARG A 240 22.72 0.44 -10.60
CA ARG A 240 21.70 -0.39 -11.26
C ARG A 240 20.45 -0.58 -10.40
N THR A 241 20.57 -0.63 -9.07
CA THR A 241 19.40 -0.67 -8.17
C THR A 241 18.59 0.62 -8.28
N LEU A 242 19.24 1.78 -8.22
CA LEU A 242 18.59 3.08 -8.42
C LEU A 242 17.93 3.18 -9.81
N GLU A 243 18.63 2.79 -10.86
CA GLU A 243 18.11 2.82 -12.23
C GLU A 243 16.95 1.82 -12.41
N SER A 244 17.03 0.65 -11.80
CA SER A 244 15.95 -0.33 -11.76
C SER A 244 14.71 0.24 -11.07
N ASP A 245 14.87 0.90 -9.92
CA ASP A 245 13.76 1.56 -9.23
C ASP A 245 13.12 2.66 -10.08
N ARG A 246 13.94 3.49 -10.75
CA ARG A 246 13.46 4.52 -11.69
C ARG A 246 12.71 3.90 -12.85
N TYR A 247 13.29 2.87 -13.46
CA TYR A 247 12.66 2.12 -14.54
C TYR A 247 11.34 1.49 -14.07
N HIS A 248 11.29 0.90 -12.88
CA HIS A 248 10.07 0.33 -12.34
C HIS A 248 8.99 1.39 -12.11
N ALA A 249 9.34 2.58 -11.64
CA ALA A 249 8.39 3.68 -11.50
C ALA A 249 7.92 4.24 -12.84
N SER A 250 8.80 4.35 -13.84
CA SER A 250 8.45 4.90 -15.16
C SER A 250 7.74 3.89 -16.06
N PHE A 251 8.19 2.63 -16.08
CA PHE A 251 7.76 1.60 -17.02
C PHE A 251 6.52 0.87 -16.55
N MET A 252 6.36 0.66 -15.24
CA MET A 252 5.23 -0.14 -14.79
C MET A 252 3.92 0.64 -14.80
N GLY A 253 3.92 1.99 -14.77
CA GLY A 253 2.69 2.81 -14.77
C GLY A 253 1.65 2.43 -13.69
N SER A 254 2.00 1.51 -12.78
CA SER A 254 1.10 0.73 -11.94
C SER A 254 1.59 0.64 -10.51
N THR A 255 2.79 1.16 -10.22
CA THR A 255 3.28 1.25 -8.85
C THR A 255 2.82 2.53 -8.18
N GLY A 256 2.32 3.54 -8.92
CA GLY A 256 1.75 4.78 -8.38
C GLY A 256 2.72 5.70 -7.63
N TYR A 257 4.00 5.32 -7.50
CA TYR A 257 5.00 6.10 -6.76
C TYR A 257 5.52 7.28 -7.58
N PRO A 258 5.75 8.46 -6.97
CA PRO A 258 6.33 9.61 -7.65
C PRO A 258 7.75 9.36 -8.15
N ALA A 259 8.05 9.69 -9.41
CA ALA A 259 9.42 9.59 -9.92
C ALA A 259 10.39 10.50 -9.15
N GLU A 260 9.90 11.63 -8.63
CA GLU A 260 10.66 12.60 -7.84
C GLU A 260 11.27 11.97 -6.58
N CYS A 261 10.58 11.00 -5.97
CA CYS A 261 11.03 10.36 -4.74
C CYS A 261 12.15 9.32 -4.96
N ILE A 262 12.52 9.06 -6.22
CA ILE A 262 13.47 8.02 -6.64
C ILE A 262 14.77 8.67 -7.15
N SER A 263 15.53 9.15 -6.17
CA SER A 263 16.88 9.68 -6.39
C SER A 263 17.77 9.33 -5.21
N ALA A 264 19.08 9.30 -5.45
CA ALA A 264 20.06 9.09 -4.38
C ALA A 264 19.86 10.09 -3.23
N GLU A 265 19.58 11.36 -3.55
CA GLU A 265 19.35 12.40 -2.55
C GLU A 265 18.04 12.21 -1.79
N ALA A 266 16.95 11.86 -2.47
CA ALA A 266 15.67 11.60 -1.82
C ALA A 266 15.75 10.38 -0.88
N TYR A 267 16.44 9.31 -1.30
CA TYR A 267 16.69 8.15 -0.45
C TYR A 267 17.63 8.47 0.72
N ARG A 268 18.67 9.29 0.51
CA ARG A 268 19.54 9.77 1.59
C ARG A 268 18.74 10.48 2.68
N TRP A 269 17.86 11.40 2.30
CA TRP A 269 17.02 12.11 3.27
C TRP A 269 15.96 11.23 3.92
N ALA A 270 15.35 10.28 3.19
CA ALA A 270 14.43 9.32 3.78
C ALA A 270 15.11 8.51 4.91
N HIS A 271 16.33 8.04 4.68
CA HIS A 271 17.12 7.36 5.70
C HIS A 271 17.47 8.27 6.88
N ILE A 272 17.93 9.51 6.62
CA ILE A 272 18.20 10.49 7.69
C ILE A 272 16.96 10.67 8.57
N MET A 273 15.82 10.99 7.97
CA MET A 273 14.58 11.27 8.71
C MET A 273 14.10 10.05 9.52
N GLN A 274 14.20 8.84 8.97
CA GLN A 274 13.88 7.64 9.72
C GLN A 274 14.83 7.42 10.91
N LYS A 275 16.14 7.56 10.71
CA LYS A 275 17.13 7.35 11.77
C LYS A 275 17.04 8.42 12.86
N ARG A 276 16.66 9.65 12.52
CA ARG A 276 16.28 10.69 13.48
C ARG A 276 15.10 10.28 14.35
N LYS A 277 14.02 9.80 13.73
CA LYS A 277 12.85 9.31 14.48
C LYS A 277 13.22 8.14 15.42
N GLU A 278 13.99 7.17 14.94
CA GLU A 278 14.51 6.08 15.78
C GLU A 278 15.36 6.60 16.96
N TYR A 279 16.18 7.62 16.73
CA TYR A 279 16.99 8.27 17.76
C TYR A 279 16.11 8.96 18.81
N GLU A 280 15.14 9.76 18.39
CA GLU A 280 14.18 10.47 19.25
C GLU A 280 13.36 9.46 20.09
N GLU A 281 12.92 8.35 19.52
CA GLU A 281 12.23 7.28 20.24
C GLU A 281 13.12 6.59 21.29
N ILE A 282 14.42 6.44 21.00
CA ILE A 282 15.39 5.89 21.96
C ILE A 282 15.64 6.89 23.10
N GLN A 283 15.76 8.18 22.79
CA GLN A 283 15.91 9.25 23.79
C GLN A 283 14.68 9.35 24.69
N ALA A 284 13.48 9.32 24.12
CA ALA A 284 12.21 9.39 24.87
C ALA A 284 12.06 8.22 25.87
N LYS A 285 12.72 7.08 25.60
CA LYS A 285 12.78 5.92 26.51
C LYS A 285 13.84 6.05 27.61
N GLY A 286 14.48 7.21 27.76
CA GLY A 286 15.47 7.49 28.81
C GLY A 286 16.76 6.66 28.68
N LYS A 287 17.09 6.15 27.49
CA LYS A 287 18.28 5.34 27.27
C LYS A 287 19.52 6.23 27.12
N ASN A 288 20.57 5.96 27.91
CA ASN A 288 21.86 6.66 27.83
C ASN A 288 22.60 6.40 26.50
N VAL A 289 23.56 7.28 26.19
CA VAL A 289 24.41 7.28 24.97
C VAL A 289 25.11 5.94 24.73
N ASP A 290 25.52 5.25 25.80
CA ASP A 290 26.21 3.95 25.76
C ASP A 290 25.27 2.74 25.69
N SER A 291 23.96 2.97 25.57
CA SER A 291 23.00 1.88 25.48
C SER A 291 23.23 1.06 24.20
N LEU A 292 23.03 -0.26 24.30
CA LEU A 292 23.04 -1.18 23.16
C LEU A 292 22.11 -0.70 22.02
N GLY A 293 21.05 0.05 22.35
CA GLY A 293 20.13 0.66 21.38
C GLY A 293 20.81 1.70 20.49
N LEU A 294 21.54 2.66 21.06
CA LEU A 294 22.23 3.70 20.28
C LEU A 294 23.42 3.14 19.52
N THR A 295 24.16 2.21 20.10
CA THR A 295 25.25 1.50 19.39
C THR A 295 24.72 0.75 18.17
N ASN A 296 23.58 0.06 18.30
CA ASN A 296 22.95 -0.64 17.19
C ASN A 296 22.39 0.32 16.12
N LEU A 297 21.82 1.45 16.53
CA LEU A 297 21.35 2.50 15.62
C LEU A 297 22.51 3.01 14.78
N PHE A 298 23.58 3.54 15.41
CA PHE A 298 24.69 4.16 14.69
C PHE A 298 25.53 3.20 13.86
N ARG A 299 25.48 1.89 14.14
CA ARG A 299 26.06 0.87 13.25
C ARG A 299 25.35 0.80 11.89
N ARG A 300 24.10 1.26 11.81
CA ARG A 300 23.25 1.26 10.62
C ARG A 300 22.97 2.67 10.09
N VAL A 301 23.76 3.67 10.53
CA VAL A 301 23.69 5.04 10.02
C VAL A 301 24.81 5.23 9.02
N TYR A 302 24.45 5.61 7.80
CA TYR A 302 25.38 5.72 6.66
C TYR A 302 25.65 7.16 6.25
N VAL A 303 25.38 8.08 7.16
CA VAL A 303 25.58 9.51 7.04
C VAL A 303 26.32 10.02 8.28
N ASP A 304 26.79 11.26 8.23
CA ASP A 304 27.32 11.92 9.43
C ASP A 304 26.26 11.94 10.54
N ARG A 305 26.67 11.56 11.76
CA ARG A 305 25.80 11.45 12.93
C ARG A 305 25.11 12.77 13.28
N LYS A 306 25.72 13.91 12.95
CA LYS A 306 25.12 15.23 13.18
C LYS A 306 23.74 15.38 12.53
N TYR A 307 23.54 14.78 11.35
CA TYR A 307 22.23 14.78 10.67
C TYR A 307 21.17 13.99 11.43
N ILE A 308 21.57 13.13 12.38
CA ILE A 308 20.68 12.34 13.22
C ILE A 308 20.47 13.00 14.59
N THR A 309 21.53 13.54 15.19
CA THR A 309 21.53 13.96 16.59
C THR A 309 21.30 15.45 16.82
N GLU A 310 21.61 16.30 15.83
CA GLU A 310 21.51 17.76 15.95
C GLU A 310 20.25 18.29 15.25
N PRO A 311 19.72 19.47 15.60
CA PRO A 311 18.64 20.09 14.82
C PRO A 311 19.06 20.31 13.36
N LEU A 312 18.17 19.98 12.42
CA LEU A 312 18.42 20.23 10.99
C LEU A 312 18.37 21.72 10.68
N SER A 313 19.27 22.19 9.81
CA SER A 313 19.22 23.55 9.31
C SER A 313 18.02 23.77 8.37
N ALA A 314 17.69 25.03 8.08
CA ALA A 314 16.65 25.34 7.09
C ALA A 314 17.01 24.80 5.69
N GLU A 315 18.29 24.81 5.33
CA GLU A 315 18.78 24.24 4.07
C GLU A 315 18.60 22.72 4.02
N ASP A 316 18.89 22.02 5.13
CA ASP A 316 18.68 20.58 5.26
C ASP A 316 17.21 20.21 5.14
N LEU A 317 16.33 20.93 5.84
CA LEU A 317 14.87 20.74 5.75
C LEU A 317 14.36 21.05 4.33
N HIS A 318 14.91 22.08 3.69
CA HIS A 318 14.61 22.38 2.30
C HIS A 318 15.05 21.21 1.39
N ALA A 319 16.27 20.70 1.53
CA ALA A 319 16.76 19.57 0.75
C ALA A 319 15.93 18.29 0.99
N ALA A 320 15.61 17.98 2.25
CA ALA A 320 14.81 16.82 2.63
C ALA A 320 13.42 16.79 1.99
N ASN A 321 12.84 17.98 1.79
CA ASN A 321 11.52 18.14 1.20
C ASN A 321 11.53 18.49 -0.29
N ALA A 322 12.71 18.53 -0.94
CA ALA A 322 12.84 18.97 -2.34
C ALA A 322 11.97 18.16 -3.30
N TRP A 323 12.05 16.83 -3.22
CA TRP A 323 11.26 15.96 -4.09
C TRP A 323 9.74 16.07 -3.82
N LYS A 324 9.35 16.28 -2.56
CA LYS A 324 7.93 16.44 -2.18
C LYS A 324 7.35 17.71 -2.81
N ARG A 325 8.10 18.82 -2.76
CA ARG A 325 7.70 20.08 -3.41
C ARG A 325 7.56 19.91 -4.91
N GLU A 326 8.53 19.29 -5.58
CA GLU A 326 8.47 19.02 -7.01
C GLU A 326 7.27 18.14 -7.39
N TYR A 327 7.00 17.11 -6.59
CA TYR A 327 5.85 16.24 -6.79
C TYR A 327 4.53 17.01 -6.68
N LEU A 328 4.35 17.84 -5.64
CA LEU A 328 3.15 18.66 -5.48
C LEU A 328 2.95 19.67 -6.61
N ARG A 329 4.05 20.29 -7.07
CA ARG A 329 4.04 21.17 -8.26
C ARG A 329 3.63 20.41 -9.51
N ARG A 330 4.08 19.16 -9.68
CA ARG A 330 3.64 18.30 -10.79
C ARG A 330 2.17 17.95 -10.68
N LEU A 331 1.68 17.49 -9.52
CA LEU A 331 0.26 17.16 -9.32
C LEU A 331 -0.65 18.34 -9.67
N ARG A 332 -0.29 19.56 -9.24
CA ARG A 332 -1.04 20.77 -9.60
C ARG A 332 -1.01 21.06 -11.10
N ARG A 333 0.14 20.91 -11.76
CA ARG A 333 0.25 21.04 -13.24
C ARG A 333 -0.58 20.00 -14.00
N GLU A 334 -0.72 18.81 -13.42
CA GLU A 334 -1.54 17.71 -13.96
C GLU A 334 -3.05 17.89 -13.66
N ASN A 335 -3.46 19.00 -13.04
CA ASN A 335 -4.84 19.26 -12.59
C ASN A 335 -5.39 18.16 -11.67
N THR A 336 -4.53 17.59 -10.82
CA THR A 336 -4.97 16.68 -9.76
C THR A 336 -5.91 17.41 -8.81
N ASP A 337 -6.92 16.71 -8.30
CA ASP A 337 -7.86 17.26 -7.32
C ASP A 337 -7.11 17.88 -6.11
N GLU A 338 -7.48 19.12 -5.75
CA GLU A 338 -6.82 19.87 -4.68
C GLU A 338 -6.98 19.22 -3.30
N SER A 339 -7.97 18.34 -3.09
CA SER A 339 -8.07 17.54 -1.86
C SER A 339 -6.84 16.67 -1.63
N TYR A 340 -6.26 16.07 -2.68
CA TYR A 340 -5.02 15.30 -2.58
C TYR A 340 -3.84 16.20 -2.22
N ILE A 341 -3.69 17.33 -2.93
CA ILE A 341 -2.60 18.28 -2.71
C ILE A 341 -2.62 18.81 -1.27
N ASN A 342 -3.80 19.19 -0.78
CA ASN A 342 -4.00 19.65 0.61
C ASN A 342 -3.68 18.56 1.64
N ALA A 343 -4.07 17.32 1.35
CA ALA A 343 -3.79 16.19 2.24
C ALA A 343 -2.29 15.86 2.31
N TYR A 344 -1.58 15.90 1.18
CA TYR A 344 -0.11 15.77 1.16
C TYR A 344 0.57 16.90 1.93
N MET A 345 0.16 18.15 1.71
CA MET A 345 0.74 19.30 2.42
C MET A 345 0.57 19.16 3.92
N LYS A 346 -0.64 18.79 4.38
CA LYS A 346 -0.93 18.54 5.79
C LYS A 346 -0.06 17.42 6.37
N GLU A 347 0.01 16.27 5.70
CA GLU A 347 0.74 15.10 6.18
C GLU A 347 2.26 15.32 6.18
N TRP A 348 2.78 16.07 5.21
CA TRP A 348 4.21 16.37 5.11
C TRP A 348 4.64 17.63 5.88
N GLY A 349 3.69 18.33 6.52
CA GLY A 349 3.97 19.56 7.26
C GLY A 349 4.50 20.68 6.36
N LEU A 350 4.02 20.76 5.13
CA LEU A 350 4.42 21.77 4.14
C LEU A 350 3.34 22.85 4.04
N SER A 351 3.76 24.11 4.02
CA SER A 351 2.87 25.24 3.72
C SER A 351 2.75 25.50 2.22
N SER A 352 1.66 26.16 1.82
CA SER A 352 1.48 26.55 0.42
C SER A 352 2.61 27.42 -0.09
N ASN A 353 3.13 28.33 0.73
CA ASN A 353 4.20 29.25 0.33
C ASN A 353 5.51 28.49 0.08
N GLU A 354 5.85 27.52 0.95
CA GLU A 354 7.04 26.69 0.74
C GLU A 354 6.98 25.87 -0.55
N VAL A 355 5.78 25.43 -0.95
CA VAL A 355 5.60 24.56 -2.12
C VAL A 355 5.43 25.38 -3.40
N PHE A 356 4.63 26.44 -3.39
CA PHE A 356 4.14 27.08 -4.61
C PHE A 356 4.58 28.53 -4.80
N ASP A 357 5.07 29.22 -3.75
CA ASP A 357 5.59 30.57 -3.95
C ASP A 357 6.96 30.50 -4.61
N VAL A 358 7.04 31.13 -5.78
CA VAL A 358 8.28 31.40 -6.50
C VAL A 358 8.83 32.74 -5.99
N SER A 359 8.99 32.91 -4.68
CA SER A 359 9.72 34.07 -4.16
C SER A 359 11.20 33.90 -4.50
N HIS A 360 11.58 34.69 -5.50
CA HIS A 360 12.86 34.89 -6.18
C HIS A 360 14.13 34.44 -5.44
N ASN A 361 14.87 33.54 -6.09
CA ASN A 361 16.33 33.58 -6.10
C ASN A 361 16.79 33.84 -7.54
#